data_AF-A0A803L581-F1
#
_entry.id   AF-A0A803L581-F1
#
_cell.length_a   1.000
_cell.length_b   1.000
_cell.length_c   1.000
_cell.angle_alpha   90.00
_cell.angle_beta   90.00
_cell.angle_gamma   90.00
#
_symmetry.space_group_name_H-M   'P 1'
#
loop_
_entity.id
_entity.type
_entity.pdbx_description
1 polymer ?
#
loop_
_entity_poly.entity_id
_entity_poly.type
_entity_poly.pdbx_seq_one_letter_code
_entity_poly.pdbx_strand_id
1 'polypeptide(L)'
;MGTENSSETTKSRAKELADEIGSWHLDVCIDGVISALLTLFQRLTGKRPRYKVDGGSNVENLGLQNIQARIRMVLAFMLASLMPWVHSKSGFYLVLGSSNVDEALRGYLTKYDCSSADINPIGSISKTDLRAFLRWAAVNLGYSSLAEVEAAPPTAELEPIRSDYTQLDEVDMGMTYEDLSVYGRLRKIYRRGPVSMFTDLCFRWGSKLTPSEMAEKVKYFFKYYSINRHKMTVLTPSHHAESYSPEDNRFDLRQFLYNSRWPFQFRKIDQLVKEINGEKILLAKSNDKDKSELESGHTGGMGVAAAGSGNPNVGF
;
A
#
# COMPACT_ATOMS: atom_id res chain seq x y z
N MET A 1 -22.33 -1.58 -7.08
CA MET A 1 -22.41 -3.00 -6.65
C MET A 1 -22.17 -3.09 -5.14
N GLY A 2 -23.17 -2.72 -4.37
CA GLY A 2 -23.12 -2.70 -2.90
C GLY A 2 -23.49 -4.05 -2.29
N THR A 3 -23.15 -4.22 -1.02
CA THR A 3 -23.58 -5.30 -0.13
C THR A 3 -24.26 -4.72 1.11
N GLU A 4 -24.77 -5.56 1.99
CA GLU A 4 -25.32 -5.16 3.29
C GLU A 4 -24.32 -4.36 4.16
N ASN A 5 -23.02 -4.47 3.86
CA ASN A 5 -21.94 -3.76 4.55
C ASN A 5 -21.59 -2.41 3.92
N SER A 6 -22.08 -2.13 2.71
CA SER A 6 -21.77 -0.88 1.99
C SER A 6 -22.57 0.28 2.57
N SER A 7 -21.91 1.42 2.81
CA SER A 7 -22.57 2.59 3.40
C SER A 7 -23.37 3.38 2.37
N GLU A 8 -24.41 4.09 2.82
CA GLU A 8 -25.15 5.03 1.95
C GLU A 8 -24.23 6.16 1.47
N THR A 9 -23.19 6.50 2.23
CA THR A 9 -22.26 7.57 1.86
C THR A 9 -21.39 7.22 0.66
N THR A 10 -20.86 6.00 0.56
CA THR A 10 -20.05 5.57 -0.59
C THR A 10 -20.91 5.43 -1.83
N LYS A 11 -22.15 4.97 -1.64
CA LYS A 11 -23.17 4.89 -2.69
C LYS A 11 -23.57 6.26 -3.24
N SER A 12 -23.89 7.23 -2.38
CA SER A 12 -24.28 8.58 -2.81
C SER A 12 -23.19 9.26 -3.62
N ARG A 13 -21.93 9.23 -3.12
CA ARG A 13 -20.78 9.80 -3.82
C ARG A 13 -20.55 9.19 -5.20
N ALA A 14 -20.71 7.86 -5.33
CA ALA A 14 -20.58 7.19 -6.62
C ALA A 14 -21.68 7.60 -7.61
N LYS A 15 -22.91 7.84 -7.12
CA LYS A 15 -24.02 8.33 -7.93
C LYS A 15 -23.80 9.79 -8.35
N GLU A 16 -23.44 10.66 -7.41
CA GLU A 16 -23.19 12.08 -7.66
C GLU A 16 -22.11 12.28 -8.71
N LEU A 17 -20.97 11.59 -8.57
CA LEU A 17 -19.90 11.64 -9.56
C LEU A 17 -20.37 11.13 -10.94
N ALA A 18 -21.18 10.07 -10.96
CA ALA A 18 -21.72 9.55 -12.21
C ALA A 18 -22.67 10.54 -12.90
N ASP A 19 -23.47 11.27 -12.12
CA ASP A 19 -24.35 12.33 -12.60
C ASP A 19 -23.54 13.55 -13.10
N GLU A 20 -22.48 13.96 -12.39
CA GLU A 20 -21.55 15.03 -12.81
C GLU A 20 -20.86 14.70 -14.14
N ILE A 21 -20.46 13.44 -14.35
CA ILE A 21 -19.82 12.97 -15.58
C ILE A 21 -20.84 12.74 -16.72
N GLY A 22 -22.12 12.51 -16.38
CA GLY A 22 -23.16 12.12 -17.34
C GLY A 22 -23.09 10.65 -17.77
N SER A 23 -22.54 9.78 -16.92
CA SER A 23 -22.41 8.35 -17.19
C SER A 23 -23.69 7.57 -16.85
N TRP A 24 -23.90 6.42 -17.48
CA TRP A 24 -25.01 5.52 -17.12
C TRP A 24 -24.69 4.79 -15.81
N HIS A 25 -25.35 5.18 -14.71
CA HIS A 25 -25.11 4.61 -13.39
C HIS A 25 -26.05 3.43 -13.08
N LEU A 26 -25.51 2.34 -12.56
CA LEU A 26 -26.28 1.19 -12.07
C LEU A 26 -25.97 0.95 -10.60
N ASP A 27 -27.01 0.94 -9.78
CA ASP A 27 -26.96 0.48 -8.40
C ASP A 27 -27.53 -0.93 -8.29
N VAL A 28 -26.77 -1.84 -7.70
CA VAL A 28 -27.10 -3.25 -7.59
C VAL A 28 -26.60 -3.78 -6.25
N CYS A 29 -27.53 -4.33 -5.45
CA CYS A 29 -27.23 -5.12 -4.26
C CYS A 29 -26.87 -6.55 -4.67
N ILE A 30 -25.69 -7.04 -4.26
CA ILE A 30 -25.17 -8.35 -4.69
C ILE A 30 -25.31 -9.45 -3.63
N ASP A 31 -25.95 -9.15 -2.49
CA ASP A 31 -26.08 -10.07 -1.35
C ASP A 31 -26.83 -11.36 -1.69
N GLY A 32 -27.81 -11.29 -2.61
CA GLY A 32 -28.51 -12.48 -3.10
C GLY A 32 -27.57 -13.47 -3.80
N VAL A 33 -26.64 -12.97 -4.61
CA VAL A 33 -25.65 -13.80 -5.33
C VAL A 33 -24.65 -14.39 -4.35
N ILE A 34 -24.15 -13.59 -3.40
CA ILE A 34 -23.23 -14.05 -2.35
C ILE A 34 -23.89 -15.14 -1.51
N SER A 35 -25.13 -14.91 -1.07
CA SER A 35 -25.90 -15.85 -0.25
C SER A 35 -26.13 -17.18 -0.95
N ALA A 36 -26.36 -17.16 -2.27
CA ALA A 36 -26.48 -18.39 -3.05
C ALA A 36 -25.18 -19.20 -3.06
N LEU A 37 -24.02 -18.56 -3.27
CA LEU A 37 -22.71 -19.24 -3.19
C LEU A 37 -22.41 -19.79 -1.80
N LEU A 38 -22.67 -19.02 -0.74
CA LEU A 38 -22.45 -19.47 0.63
C LEU A 38 -23.39 -20.63 1.01
N THR A 39 -24.64 -20.59 0.55
CA THR A 39 -25.60 -21.70 0.72
C THR A 39 -25.10 -22.97 0.05
N LEU A 40 -24.55 -22.86 -1.17
CA LEU A 40 -23.95 -23.99 -1.88
C LEU A 40 -22.76 -24.55 -1.09
N PHE A 41 -21.84 -23.69 -0.63
CA PHE A 41 -20.70 -24.11 0.18
C PHE A 41 -21.12 -24.85 1.46
N GLN A 42 -22.14 -24.34 2.15
CA GLN A 42 -22.70 -24.98 3.34
C GLN A 42 -23.30 -26.35 3.03
N ARG A 43 -24.04 -26.49 1.92
CA ARG A 43 -24.59 -27.78 1.49
C ARG A 43 -23.49 -28.79 1.16
N LEU A 44 -22.39 -28.36 0.55
CA LEU A 44 -21.28 -29.24 0.16
C LEU A 44 -20.40 -29.66 1.33
N THR A 45 -20.20 -28.79 2.32
CA THR A 45 -19.19 -28.99 3.36
C THR A 45 -19.75 -29.14 4.78
N GLY A 46 -21.03 -28.83 4.97
CA GLY A 46 -21.67 -28.73 6.28
C GLY A 46 -21.23 -27.51 7.11
N LYS A 47 -20.33 -26.65 6.59
CA LYS A 47 -19.79 -25.48 7.30
C LYS A 47 -20.22 -24.19 6.64
N ARG A 48 -20.49 -23.16 7.45
CA ARG A 48 -20.75 -21.79 6.97
C ARG A 48 -19.69 -20.85 7.55
N PRO A 49 -18.89 -20.17 6.71
CA PRO A 49 -17.88 -19.24 7.19
C PRO A 49 -18.54 -18.03 7.86
N ARG A 50 -17.86 -17.46 8.86
CA ARG A 50 -18.28 -16.24 9.56
C ARG A 50 -17.23 -15.13 9.42
N TYR A 51 -17.67 -13.87 9.47
CA TYR A 51 -16.74 -12.74 9.58
C TYR A 51 -16.00 -12.78 10.91
N LYS A 52 -14.83 -12.14 10.97
CA LYS A 52 -14.02 -12.08 12.19
C LYS A 52 -14.77 -11.41 13.34
N VAL A 53 -15.51 -10.34 13.04
CA VAL A 53 -16.39 -9.64 13.99
C VAL A 53 -17.53 -10.51 14.54
N ASP A 54 -17.83 -11.63 13.87
CA ASP A 54 -18.85 -12.62 14.27
C ASP A 54 -18.21 -13.91 14.83
N GLY A 55 -16.94 -13.85 15.23
CA GLY A 55 -16.21 -14.99 15.80
C GLY A 55 -15.72 -16.00 14.76
N GLY A 56 -15.59 -15.61 13.50
CA GLY A 56 -14.89 -16.37 12.46
C GLY A 56 -13.37 -16.26 12.56
N SER A 57 -12.67 -17.24 12.00
CA SER A 57 -11.20 -17.20 11.86
C SER A 57 -10.75 -16.21 10.77
N ASN A 58 -9.47 -15.84 10.76
CA ASN A 58 -8.89 -15.01 9.69
C ASN A 58 -9.08 -15.64 8.29
N VAL A 59 -9.09 -16.97 8.21
CA VAL A 59 -9.28 -17.69 6.93
C VAL A 59 -10.72 -17.53 6.45
N GLU A 60 -11.70 -17.68 7.33
CA GLU A 60 -13.12 -17.48 7.00
C GLU A 60 -13.38 -16.03 6.58
N ASN A 61 -12.84 -15.08 7.34
CA ASN A 61 -13.00 -13.66 7.09
C ASN A 61 -12.45 -13.25 5.71
N LEU A 62 -11.19 -13.61 5.42
CA LEU A 62 -10.59 -13.35 4.11
C LEU A 62 -11.32 -14.12 2.99
N GLY A 63 -11.82 -15.33 3.28
CA GLY A 63 -12.63 -16.10 2.35
C GLY A 63 -13.90 -15.35 1.93
N LEU A 64 -14.64 -14.80 2.90
CA LEU A 64 -15.86 -14.02 2.67
C LEU A 64 -15.58 -12.75 1.87
N GLN A 65 -14.55 -11.99 2.22
CA GLN A 65 -14.14 -10.79 1.47
C GLN A 65 -13.77 -11.12 0.02
N ASN A 66 -12.97 -12.19 -0.18
CA ASN A 66 -12.56 -12.62 -1.52
C ASN A 66 -13.75 -13.04 -2.39
N ILE A 67 -14.76 -13.69 -1.81
CA ILE A 67 -15.99 -14.07 -2.54
C ILE A 67 -16.72 -12.83 -3.03
N GLN A 68 -16.93 -11.85 -2.16
CA GLN A 68 -17.56 -10.57 -2.54
C GLN A 68 -16.78 -9.87 -3.66
N ALA A 69 -15.46 -9.77 -3.51
CA ALA A 69 -14.60 -9.11 -4.49
C ALA A 69 -14.64 -9.80 -5.88
N ARG A 70 -14.65 -11.13 -5.92
CA ARG A 70 -14.72 -11.90 -7.18
C ARG A 70 -16.10 -11.86 -7.83
N ILE A 71 -17.17 -11.86 -7.05
CA ILE A 71 -18.53 -11.74 -7.60
C ILE A 71 -18.70 -10.39 -8.33
N ARG A 72 -18.14 -9.30 -7.78
CA ARG A 72 -18.14 -8.00 -8.47
C ARG A 72 -17.46 -8.06 -9.84
N MET A 73 -16.35 -8.80 -9.96
CA MET A 73 -15.69 -9.01 -11.25
C MET A 73 -16.59 -9.77 -12.24
N VAL A 74 -17.20 -10.89 -11.82
CA VAL A 74 -18.11 -11.67 -12.68
C VAL A 74 -19.26 -10.80 -13.18
N LEU A 75 -19.86 -10.01 -12.29
CA LEU A 75 -20.94 -9.10 -12.65
C LEU A 75 -20.48 -7.97 -13.58
N ALA A 76 -19.27 -7.43 -13.38
CA ALA A 76 -18.73 -6.39 -14.26
C ALA A 76 -18.58 -6.89 -15.71
N PHE A 77 -18.02 -8.08 -15.90
CA PHE A 77 -17.89 -8.69 -17.24
C PHE A 77 -19.23 -9.12 -17.84
N MET A 78 -20.17 -9.59 -17.02
CA MET A 78 -21.54 -9.87 -17.46
C MET A 78 -22.21 -8.60 -18.00
N LEU A 79 -22.12 -7.48 -17.26
CA LEU A 79 -22.67 -6.20 -17.69
C LEU A 79 -21.95 -5.69 -18.94
N ALA A 80 -20.62 -5.77 -18.99
CA ALA A 80 -19.86 -5.35 -20.16
C ALA A 80 -20.27 -6.11 -21.44
N SER A 81 -20.62 -7.40 -21.31
CA SER A 81 -21.05 -8.24 -22.43
C SER A 81 -22.51 -8.02 -22.83
N LEU A 82 -23.40 -7.75 -21.86
CA LEU A 82 -24.85 -7.74 -22.09
C LEU A 82 -25.48 -6.35 -22.16
N MET A 83 -24.87 -5.31 -21.58
CA MET A 83 -25.45 -3.97 -21.58
C MET A 83 -25.56 -3.34 -22.99
N PRO A 84 -24.63 -3.56 -23.94
CA PRO A 84 -24.86 -3.15 -25.32
C PRO A 84 -26.12 -3.78 -25.91
N TRP A 85 -26.34 -5.09 -25.69
CA TRP A 85 -27.56 -5.78 -26.11
C TRP A 85 -28.81 -5.17 -25.47
N VAL A 86 -28.80 -4.89 -24.16
CA VAL A 86 -29.89 -4.18 -23.47
C VAL A 86 -30.17 -2.81 -24.11
N HIS A 87 -29.12 -2.11 -24.56
CA HIS A 87 -29.23 -0.83 -25.23
C HIS A 87 -29.50 -0.93 -26.74
N SER A 88 -29.83 -2.13 -27.26
CA SER A 88 -30.02 -2.37 -28.69
C SER A 88 -28.81 -1.94 -29.55
N LYS A 89 -27.61 -2.08 -29.01
CA LYS A 89 -26.32 -1.81 -29.65
C LYS A 89 -25.59 -3.13 -29.90
N SER A 90 -24.83 -3.20 -30.99
CA SER A 90 -23.91 -4.30 -31.25
C SER A 90 -22.62 -4.17 -30.43
N GLY A 91 -21.95 -5.29 -30.15
CA GLY A 91 -20.62 -5.32 -29.53
C GLY A 91 -20.66 -5.54 -28.02
N PHE A 92 -19.55 -5.19 -27.36
CA PHE A 92 -19.31 -5.32 -25.92
C PHE A 92 -18.60 -4.05 -25.40
N TYR A 93 -18.70 -3.78 -24.10
CA TYR A 93 -17.90 -2.74 -23.44
C TYR A 93 -16.58 -3.31 -22.93
N LEU A 94 -15.55 -2.47 -22.82
CA LEU A 94 -14.32 -2.83 -22.11
C LEU A 94 -14.49 -2.56 -20.61
N VAL A 95 -14.12 -3.53 -19.78
CA VAL A 95 -14.06 -3.38 -18.33
C VAL A 95 -12.78 -2.62 -17.97
N LEU A 96 -12.93 -1.53 -17.21
CA LEU A 96 -11.82 -0.75 -16.70
C LEU A 96 -11.45 -1.19 -15.28
N GLY A 97 -10.17 -1.46 -15.05
CA GLY A 97 -9.60 -1.67 -13.72
C GLY A 97 -9.23 -0.35 -13.04
N SER A 98 -9.11 -0.38 -11.71
CA SER A 98 -8.80 0.82 -10.91
C SER A 98 -7.77 0.60 -9.80
N SER A 99 -6.96 -0.47 -9.90
CA SER A 99 -5.81 -0.64 -8.99
C SER A 99 -4.74 0.41 -9.30
N ASN A 100 -3.97 0.83 -8.29
CA ASN A 100 -2.82 1.72 -8.48
C ASN A 100 -1.48 0.99 -8.36
N VAL A 101 -0.39 1.69 -8.67
CA VAL A 101 0.96 1.09 -8.74
C VAL A 101 1.47 0.59 -7.38
N ASP A 102 1.06 1.24 -6.29
CA ASP A 102 1.55 0.95 -4.94
C ASP A 102 0.84 -0.30 -4.37
N GLU A 103 -0.48 -0.40 -4.56
CA GLU A 103 -1.26 -1.62 -4.28
C GLU A 103 -0.75 -2.81 -5.11
N ALA A 104 -0.49 -2.59 -6.40
CA ALA A 104 0.06 -3.61 -7.29
C ALA A 104 1.44 -4.09 -6.80
N LEU A 105 2.33 -3.18 -6.42
CA LEU A 105 3.66 -3.50 -5.90
C LEU A 105 3.58 -4.34 -4.62
N ARG A 106 2.68 -3.96 -3.71
CA ARG A 106 2.43 -4.68 -2.45
C ARG A 106 1.66 -5.99 -2.65
N GLY A 107 0.96 -6.11 -3.78
CA GLY A 107 -0.01 -7.16 -4.09
C GLY A 107 -1.23 -7.12 -3.16
N TYR A 108 -1.64 -5.91 -2.76
CA TYR A 108 -2.81 -5.64 -1.94
C TYR A 108 -4.08 -5.57 -2.81
N LEU A 109 -4.51 -6.73 -3.26
CA LEU A 109 -5.69 -6.94 -4.10
C LEU A 109 -6.14 -8.39 -4.00
N THR A 110 -7.41 -8.69 -4.29
CA THR A 110 -7.86 -10.07 -4.40
C THR A 110 -7.56 -10.58 -5.79
N LYS A 111 -6.87 -11.73 -5.90
CA LYS A 111 -6.60 -12.32 -7.22
C LYS A 111 -7.94 -12.67 -7.89
N TYR A 112 -8.16 -12.09 -9.09
CA TYR A 112 -9.38 -12.18 -9.88
C TYR A 112 -10.62 -11.45 -9.31
N ASP A 113 -10.43 -10.37 -8.55
CA ASP A 113 -11.48 -9.37 -8.33
C ASP A 113 -11.48 -8.31 -9.44
N CYS A 114 -12.12 -7.15 -9.21
CA CYS A 114 -12.15 -6.03 -10.17
C CYS A 114 -10.77 -5.39 -10.46
N SER A 115 -9.68 -5.84 -9.82
CA SER A 115 -8.30 -5.59 -10.29
C SER A 115 -7.98 -6.33 -11.58
N SER A 116 -8.78 -7.34 -11.95
CA SER A 116 -8.75 -8.08 -13.21
C SER A 116 -9.85 -7.56 -14.13
N ALA A 117 -9.43 -6.88 -15.18
CA ALA A 117 -10.25 -6.15 -16.14
C ALA A 117 -9.58 -6.24 -17.53
N ASP A 118 -10.12 -5.55 -18.54
CA ASP A 118 -9.51 -5.54 -19.88
C ASP A 118 -8.29 -4.62 -19.94
N ILE A 119 -8.43 -3.41 -19.39
CA ILE A 119 -7.36 -2.40 -19.31
C ILE A 119 -7.46 -1.60 -18.00
N ASN A 120 -6.33 -1.12 -17.48
CA ASN A 120 -6.29 -0.26 -16.28
C ASN A 120 -5.58 1.07 -16.59
N PRO A 121 -6.31 2.19 -16.70
CA PRO A 121 -5.72 3.49 -17.04
C PRO A 121 -4.86 4.09 -15.91
N ILE A 122 -5.07 3.68 -14.66
CA ILE A 122 -4.37 4.23 -13.49
C ILE A 122 -3.39 3.25 -12.83
N GLY A 123 -3.23 2.06 -13.41
CA GLY A 123 -2.43 0.95 -12.85
C GLY A 123 -0.96 1.25 -12.60
N SER A 124 -0.42 2.27 -13.25
CA SER A 124 0.96 2.70 -13.07
C SER A 124 1.09 4.10 -12.46
N ILE A 125 0.05 4.63 -11.80
CA ILE A 125 0.07 5.94 -11.12
C ILE A 125 0.15 5.72 -9.60
N SER A 126 0.94 6.54 -8.90
CA SER A 126 1.06 6.49 -7.43
C SER A 126 -0.24 6.88 -6.72
N LYS A 127 -0.50 6.32 -5.54
CA LYS A 127 -1.67 6.72 -4.72
C LYS A 127 -1.61 8.21 -4.36
N THR A 128 -0.41 8.73 -4.11
CA THR A 128 -0.19 10.15 -3.81
C THR A 128 -0.59 11.05 -4.98
N ASP A 129 -0.22 10.68 -6.22
CA ASP A 129 -0.57 11.47 -7.39
C ASP A 129 -2.05 11.32 -7.75
N LEU A 130 -2.66 10.15 -7.52
CA LEU A 130 -4.10 9.99 -7.65
C LEU A 130 -4.86 10.93 -6.72
N ARG A 131 -4.49 11.02 -5.44
CA ARG A 131 -5.11 11.96 -4.49
C ARG A 131 -4.93 13.41 -4.94
N ALA A 132 -3.73 13.78 -5.40
CA ALA A 132 -3.47 15.11 -5.95
C ALA A 132 -4.35 15.41 -7.18
N PHE A 133 -4.49 14.42 -8.09
CA PHE A 133 -5.33 14.53 -9.26
C PHE A 133 -6.82 14.69 -8.91
N LEU A 134 -7.35 13.94 -7.93
CA LEU A 134 -8.74 14.09 -7.50
C LEU A 134 -9.04 15.52 -7.00
N ARG A 135 -8.15 16.08 -6.18
CA ARG A 135 -8.27 17.48 -5.71
C ARG A 135 -8.20 18.49 -6.86
N TRP A 136 -7.27 18.27 -7.79
CA TRP A 136 -7.15 19.13 -8.96
C TRP A 136 -8.39 19.06 -9.85
N ALA A 137 -8.90 17.86 -10.12
CA ALA A 137 -10.08 17.62 -10.96
C ALA A 137 -11.35 18.21 -10.34
N ALA A 138 -11.49 18.16 -9.02
CA ALA A 138 -12.63 18.78 -8.33
C ALA A 138 -12.75 20.29 -8.62
N VAL A 139 -11.62 20.99 -8.71
CA VAL A 139 -11.59 22.44 -8.94
C VAL A 139 -11.55 22.78 -10.44
N ASN A 140 -10.73 22.07 -11.22
CA ASN A 140 -10.39 22.47 -12.59
C ASN A 140 -11.26 21.81 -13.66
N LEU A 141 -11.89 20.66 -13.35
CA LEU A 141 -12.79 19.96 -14.26
C LEU A 141 -14.27 20.06 -13.84
N GLY A 142 -14.56 20.68 -12.70
CA GLY A 142 -15.93 20.88 -12.21
C GLY A 142 -16.57 19.64 -11.57
N TYR A 143 -15.78 18.62 -11.22
CA TYR A 143 -16.26 17.39 -10.57
C TYR A 143 -16.18 17.50 -9.05
N SER A 144 -17.02 18.35 -8.47
CA SER A 144 -16.96 18.74 -7.05
C SER A 144 -17.02 17.56 -6.08
N SER A 145 -17.77 16.52 -6.43
CA SER A 145 -17.89 15.27 -5.64
C SER A 145 -16.53 14.58 -5.39
N LEU A 146 -15.53 14.80 -6.24
CA LEU A 146 -14.19 14.23 -6.06
C LEU A 146 -13.46 14.73 -4.81
N ALA A 147 -13.78 15.95 -4.32
CA ALA A 147 -13.22 16.46 -3.08
C ALA A 147 -13.69 15.61 -1.88
N GLU A 148 -14.97 15.22 -1.87
CA GLU A 148 -15.53 14.36 -0.81
C GLU A 148 -15.03 12.92 -0.91
N VAL A 149 -14.84 12.41 -2.13
CA VAL A 149 -14.22 11.10 -2.36
C VAL A 149 -12.80 11.07 -1.81
N GLU A 150 -11.99 12.11 -2.04
CA GLU A 150 -10.61 12.17 -1.56
C GLU A 150 -10.52 12.37 -0.04
N ALA A 151 -11.42 13.15 0.55
CA ALA A 151 -11.44 13.42 1.99
C ALA A 151 -11.90 12.22 2.82
N ALA A 152 -12.60 11.26 2.19
CA ALA A 152 -13.11 10.10 2.91
C ALA A 152 -12.01 9.13 3.35
N PRO A 153 -12.19 8.46 4.50
CA PRO A 153 -11.26 7.42 4.93
C PRO A 153 -11.16 6.29 3.89
N PRO A 154 -9.95 5.82 3.54
CA PRO A 154 -9.77 4.71 2.60
C PRO A 154 -10.12 3.39 3.30
N THR A 155 -11.34 2.89 3.04
CA THR A 155 -11.86 1.66 3.64
C THR A 155 -12.44 0.72 2.59
N ALA A 156 -12.13 -0.56 2.74
CA ALA A 156 -12.82 -1.63 2.03
C ALA A 156 -14.04 -2.06 2.86
N GLU A 157 -15.25 -1.58 2.51
CA GLU A 157 -16.52 -1.94 3.16
C GLU A 157 -16.93 -3.41 2.86
N LEU A 158 -16.03 -4.37 3.15
CA LEU A 158 -16.19 -5.80 2.87
C LEU A 158 -16.49 -6.62 4.12
N GLU A 159 -16.34 -6.03 5.31
CA GLU A 159 -16.72 -6.61 6.60
C GLU A 159 -17.87 -5.79 7.21
N PRO A 160 -18.72 -6.39 8.07
CA PRO A 160 -19.73 -5.64 8.80
C PRO A 160 -19.11 -4.51 9.61
N ILE A 161 -19.53 -3.28 9.33
CA ILE A 161 -19.08 -2.11 10.06
C ILE A 161 -19.70 -2.14 11.46
N ARG A 162 -18.87 -2.21 12.49
CA ARG A 162 -19.27 -2.02 13.89
C ARG A 162 -18.63 -0.75 14.42
N SER A 163 -19.24 -0.14 15.44
CA SER A 163 -18.80 1.15 16.00
C SER A 163 -17.34 1.15 16.47
N ASP A 164 -16.75 -0.02 16.70
CA ASP A 164 -15.39 -0.23 17.18
C ASP A 164 -14.39 -0.66 16.09
N TYR A 165 -14.83 -0.90 14.85
CA TYR A 165 -13.97 -1.46 13.81
C TYR A 165 -14.23 -0.86 12.42
N THR A 166 -13.17 -0.32 11.83
CA THR A 166 -13.13 0.15 10.45
C THR A 166 -11.84 -0.34 9.79
N GLN A 167 -11.96 -1.00 8.63
CA GLN A 167 -10.81 -1.54 7.90
C GLN A 167 -10.14 -0.42 7.09
N LEU A 168 -9.10 0.20 7.65
CA LEU A 168 -8.26 1.17 6.94
C LEU A 168 -7.16 0.46 6.15
N ASP A 169 -7.01 0.81 4.87
CA ASP A 169 -6.07 0.15 3.94
C ASP A 169 -4.64 0.08 4.48
N GLU A 170 -4.08 1.21 4.97
CA GLU A 170 -2.68 1.28 5.42
C GLU A 170 -2.45 0.47 6.70
N VAL A 171 -3.46 0.39 7.56
CA VAL A 171 -3.43 -0.42 8.79
C VAL A 171 -3.44 -1.90 8.44
N ASP A 172 -4.30 -2.31 7.52
CA ASP A 172 -4.39 -3.70 7.05
C ASP A 172 -3.14 -4.12 6.24
N MET A 173 -2.60 -3.22 5.41
CA MET A 173 -1.36 -3.44 4.69
C MET A 173 -0.13 -3.49 5.61
N GLY A 174 -0.19 -2.83 6.78
CA GLY A 174 0.93 -2.61 7.69
C GLY A 174 1.97 -1.61 7.16
N MET A 175 1.60 -0.79 6.18
CA MET A 175 2.49 0.12 5.43
C MET A 175 1.70 1.32 4.91
N THR A 176 2.27 2.51 4.99
CA THR A 176 1.67 3.70 4.37
C THR A 176 1.99 3.74 2.87
N TYR A 177 1.18 4.49 2.11
CA TYR A 177 1.40 4.70 0.69
C TYR A 177 2.71 5.49 0.43
N GLU A 178 3.10 6.39 1.33
CA GLU A 178 4.38 7.10 1.24
C GLU A 178 5.57 6.15 1.37
N ASP A 179 5.51 5.23 2.35
CA ASP A 179 6.49 4.17 2.54
C ASP A 179 6.59 3.29 1.28
N LEU A 180 5.45 2.84 0.75
CA LEU A 180 5.38 2.00 -0.45
C LEU A 180 6.00 2.67 -1.69
N SER A 181 5.73 3.96 -1.89
CA SER A 181 6.29 4.72 -3.01
C SER A 181 7.83 4.83 -2.90
N VAL A 182 8.36 5.01 -1.68
CA VAL A 182 9.82 4.96 -1.44
C VAL A 182 10.39 3.57 -1.71
N TYR A 183 9.76 2.50 -1.20
CA TYR A 183 10.20 1.13 -1.45
C TYR A 183 10.18 0.79 -2.95
N GLY A 184 9.16 1.21 -3.68
CA GLY A 184 9.05 1.04 -5.13
C GLY A 184 10.22 1.64 -5.89
N ARG A 185 10.52 2.91 -5.62
CA ARG A 185 11.67 3.61 -6.23
C ARG A 185 13.00 2.96 -5.87
N LEU A 186 13.24 2.65 -4.59
CA LEU A 186 14.46 1.96 -4.15
C LEU A 186 14.63 0.60 -4.83
N ARG A 187 13.57 -0.20 -4.89
CA ARG A 187 13.57 -1.54 -5.50
C ARG A 187 13.82 -1.51 -7.00
N LYS A 188 13.12 -0.63 -7.73
CA LYS A 188 13.09 -0.66 -9.20
C LYS A 188 14.10 0.29 -9.84
N ILE A 189 14.09 1.57 -9.44
CA ILE A 189 14.95 2.61 -10.02
C ILE A 189 16.38 2.46 -9.50
N TYR A 190 16.54 2.39 -8.17
CA TYR A 190 17.86 2.25 -7.53
C TYR A 190 18.34 0.79 -7.39
N ARG A 191 17.56 -0.17 -7.90
CA ARG A 191 17.90 -1.60 -7.98
C ARG A 191 18.32 -2.21 -6.63
N ARG A 192 17.71 -1.76 -5.53
CA ARG A 192 18.05 -2.20 -4.17
C ARG A 192 17.28 -3.48 -3.81
N GLY A 193 18.01 -4.54 -3.49
CA GLY A 193 17.48 -5.71 -2.77
C GLY A 193 17.31 -5.44 -1.27
N PRO A 194 16.91 -6.44 -0.45
CA PRO A 194 16.58 -6.23 0.97
C PRO A 194 17.71 -5.57 1.78
N VAL A 195 18.93 -6.10 1.67
CA VAL A 195 20.08 -5.60 2.43
C VAL A 195 20.42 -4.16 2.01
N SER A 196 20.51 -3.90 0.70
CA SER A 196 20.87 -2.58 0.20
C SER A 196 19.77 -1.55 0.47
N MET A 197 18.49 -1.95 0.45
CA MET A 197 17.37 -1.07 0.82
C MET A 197 17.45 -0.70 2.30
N PHE A 198 17.72 -1.67 3.18
CA PHE A 198 17.94 -1.41 4.60
C PHE A 198 19.05 -0.38 4.84
N THR A 199 20.23 -0.57 4.24
CA THR A 199 21.35 0.38 4.39
C THR A 199 20.99 1.78 3.88
N ASP A 200 20.30 1.88 2.74
CA ASP A 200 19.87 3.16 2.16
C ASP A 200 18.86 3.88 3.07
N LEU A 201 17.90 3.14 3.64
CA LEU A 201 16.92 3.68 4.57
C LEU A 201 17.53 4.07 5.92
N CYS A 202 18.54 3.35 6.42
CA CYS A 202 19.28 3.77 7.62
C CYS A 202 19.87 5.17 7.47
N PHE A 203 20.36 5.51 6.27
CA PHE A 203 20.85 6.85 5.98
C PHE A 203 19.71 7.88 5.87
N ARG A 204 18.62 7.54 5.17
CA ARG A 204 17.49 8.48 4.94
C ARG A 204 16.62 8.74 6.16
N TRP A 205 16.40 7.71 6.98
CA TRP A 205 15.40 7.70 8.05
C TRP A 205 16.02 7.50 9.44
N GLY A 206 17.35 7.44 9.55
CA GLY A 206 18.05 7.18 10.81
C GLY A 206 17.82 8.21 11.92
N SER A 207 17.29 9.40 11.60
CA SER A 207 16.84 10.40 12.58
C SER A 207 15.42 10.14 13.11
N LYS A 208 14.63 9.33 12.42
CA LYS A 208 13.22 9.06 12.74
C LYS A 208 12.99 7.64 13.28
N LEU A 209 13.78 6.67 12.82
CA LEU A 209 13.60 5.26 13.13
C LEU A 209 14.93 4.62 13.56
N THR A 210 14.84 3.65 14.47
CA THR A 210 15.97 2.84 14.88
C THR A 210 16.33 1.81 13.80
N PRO A 211 17.60 1.32 13.76
CA PRO A 211 17.99 0.23 12.86
C PRO A 211 17.07 -1.00 12.95
N SER A 212 16.63 -1.36 14.15
CA SER A 212 15.72 -2.49 14.36
C SER A 212 14.35 -2.27 13.72
N GLU A 213 13.75 -1.09 13.89
CA GLU A 213 12.45 -0.76 13.27
C GLU A 213 12.53 -0.72 11.75
N MET A 214 13.61 -0.16 11.19
CA MET A 214 13.84 -0.15 9.74
C MET A 214 14.04 -1.56 9.19
N ALA A 215 14.77 -2.42 9.91
CA ALA A 215 14.93 -3.81 9.53
C ALA A 215 13.58 -4.53 9.45
N GLU A 216 12.71 -4.34 10.43
CA GLU A 216 11.37 -4.94 10.43
C GLU A 216 10.50 -4.42 9.27
N LYS A 217 10.51 -3.10 9.00
CA LYS A 217 9.81 -2.53 7.84
C LYS A 217 10.29 -3.13 6.51
N VAL A 218 11.60 -3.21 6.30
CA VAL A 218 12.18 -3.77 5.05
C VAL A 218 11.86 -5.26 4.91
N LYS A 219 12.02 -6.05 5.97
CA LYS A 219 11.69 -7.48 5.96
C LYS A 219 10.21 -7.69 5.66
N TYR A 220 9.34 -6.90 6.28
CA TYR A 220 7.90 -6.94 6.09
C TYR A 220 7.54 -6.65 4.62
N PHE A 221 8.14 -5.60 4.03
CA PHE A 221 7.94 -5.26 2.61
C PHE A 221 8.31 -6.43 1.69
N PHE A 222 9.53 -6.95 1.81
CA PHE A 222 10.01 -8.02 0.92
C PHE A 222 9.29 -9.34 1.13
N LYS A 223 8.87 -9.67 2.37
CA LYS A 223 8.01 -10.83 2.65
C LYS A 223 6.72 -10.72 1.84
N TYR A 224 6.00 -9.61 1.98
CA TYR A 224 4.70 -9.47 1.33
C TYR A 224 4.77 -9.25 -0.18
N TYR A 225 5.75 -8.49 -0.66
CA TYR A 225 6.07 -8.40 -2.08
C TYR A 225 6.27 -9.81 -2.68
N SER A 226 7.07 -10.65 -2.00
CA SER A 226 7.42 -11.97 -2.53
C SER A 226 6.27 -12.98 -2.51
N ILE A 227 5.46 -13.04 -1.43
CA ILE A 227 4.31 -13.96 -1.40
C ILE A 227 3.21 -13.55 -2.37
N ASN A 228 3.06 -12.26 -2.66
CA ASN A 228 2.01 -11.75 -3.54
C ASN A 228 2.47 -11.56 -4.99
N ARG A 229 3.75 -11.76 -5.33
CA ARG A 229 4.24 -11.49 -6.70
C ARG A 229 3.50 -12.29 -7.77
N HIS A 230 3.03 -13.49 -7.44
CA HIS A 230 2.20 -14.33 -8.31
C HIS A 230 0.87 -13.67 -8.76
N LYS A 231 0.45 -12.57 -8.12
CA LYS A 231 -0.71 -11.78 -8.57
C LYS A 231 -0.37 -10.91 -9.77
N MET A 232 0.88 -10.43 -9.86
CA MET A 232 1.34 -9.55 -10.94
C MET A 232 1.39 -10.24 -12.30
N THR A 233 1.55 -11.56 -12.34
CA THR A 233 1.60 -12.34 -13.58
C THR A 233 0.27 -12.36 -14.33
N VAL A 234 -0.83 -11.98 -13.68
CA VAL A 234 -2.18 -11.94 -14.25
C VAL A 234 -2.88 -10.61 -14.02
N LEU A 235 -2.16 -9.61 -13.52
CA LEU A 235 -2.75 -8.29 -13.29
C LEU A 235 -3.07 -7.64 -14.63
N THR A 236 -4.17 -6.89 -14.68
CA THR A 236 -4.63 -6.15 -15.85
C THR A 236 -3.52 -5.31 -16.48
N PRO A 237 -3.34 -5.33 -17.81
CA PRO A 237 -2.38 -4.45 -18.48
C PRO A 237 -2.75 -3.00 -18.21
N SER A 238 -1.75 -2.19 -17.85
CA SER A 238 -1.95 -0.80 -17.45
C SER A 238 -1.21 0.19 -18.32
N HIS A 239 -1.75 1.41 -18.40
CA HIS A 239 -1.01 2.55 -18.94
C HIS A 239 0.30 2.72 -18.17
N HIS A 240 1.41 2.90 -18.86
CA HIS A 240 2.72 3.10 -18.23
C HIS A 240 2.93 4.58 -17.88
N ALA A 241 3.18 4.89 -16.61
CA ALA A 241 3.46 6.25 -16.15
C ALA A 241 4.68 6.27 -15.23
N GLU A 242 4.61 5.56 -14.11
CA GLU A 242 5.71 5.49 -13.15
C GLU A 242 6.88 4.61 -13.58
N SER A 243 8.10 5.15 -13.48
CA SER A 243 9.35 4.43 -13.77
C SER A 243 9.68 3.33 -12.74
N TYR A 244 8.87 3.18 -11.70
CA TYR A 244 8.99 2.13 -10.70
C TYR A 244 7.91 1.03 -10.80
N SER A 245 7.13 1.02 -11.89
CA SER A 245 6.04 0.07 -12.10
C SER A 245 6.47 -1.41 -11.88
N PRO A 246 5.66 -2.22 -11.17
CA PRO A 246 5.91 -3.63 -10.94
C PRO A 246 5.40 -4.54 -12.07
N GLU A 247 4.93 -3.99 -13.19
CA GLU A 247 4.33 -4.68 -14.34
C GLU A 247 5.24 -5.80 -14.87
N ASP A 248 4.74 -7.04 -14.93
CA ASP A 248 5.56 -8.24 -15.13
C ASP A 248 5.67 -8.69 -16.60
N ASN A 249 4.78 -8.24 -17.50
CA ASN A 249 4.79 -8.69 -18.89
C ASN A 249 5.89 -8.04 -19.72
N ARG A 250 6.28 -6.80 -19.41
CA ARG A 250 7.21 -6.02 -20.24
C ARG A 250 8.25 -5.26 -19.42
N PHE A 251 7.84 -4.59 -18.34
CA PHE A 251 8.70 -3.58 -17.71
C PHE A 251 9.56 -4.09 -16.57
N ASP A 252 9.06 -5.02 -15.77
CA ASP A 252 9.72 -5.52 -14.55
C ASP A 252 9.68 -7.05 -14.47
N LEU A 253 10.40 -7.69 -15.40
CA LEU A 253 10.55 -9.14 -15.45
C LEU A 253 11.21 -9.68 -14.16
N ARG A 254 10.48 -10.48 -13.38
CA ARG A 254 10.94 -11.02 -12.09
C ARG A 254 10.49 -12.46 -11.88
N GLN A 255 11.10 -13.14 -10.91
CA GLN A 255 10.55 -14.40 -10.41
C GLN A 255 9.16 -14.14 -9.79
N PHE A 256 8.29 -15.13 -9.81
CA PHE A 256 6.99 -15.09 -9.09
C PHE A 256 6.85 -16.22 -8.06
N LEU A 257 7.83 -17.15 -8.02
CA LEU A 257 7.98 -18.17 -6.99
C LEU A 257 9.27 -17.88 -6.20
N TYR A 258 9.14 -17.12 -5.13
CA TYR A 258 10.25 -16.75 -4.25
C TYR A 258 10.29 -17.63 -2.99
N ASN A 259 11.49 -17.80 -2.42
CA ASN A 259 11.60 -18.12 -1.00
C ASN A 259 11.32 -16.85 -0.17
N SER A 260 10.06 -16.70 0.26
CA SER A 260 9.57 -15.50 0.98
C SER A 260 10.15 -15.29 2.37
N ARG A 261 10.95 -16.24 2.88
CA ARG A 261 11.70 -16.08 4.13
C ARG A 261 13.01 -15.32 3.96
N TRP A 262 13.50 -15.15 2.72
CA TRP A 262 14.75 -14.43 2.40
C TRP A 262 15.91 -14.73 3.37
N PRO A 263 16.25 -16.02 3.60
CA PRO A 263 17.03 -16.45 4.77
C PRO A 263 18.44 -15.87 4.82
N PHE A 264 19.08 -15.66 3.67
CA PHE A 264 20.41 -15.05 3.64
C PHE A 264 20.32 -13.54 3.91
N GLN A 265 19.44 -12.85 3.20
CA GLN A 265 19.30 -11.41 3.22
C GLN A 265 18.83 -10.92 4.59
N PHE A 266 17.84 -11.59 5.18
CA PHE A 266 17.31 -11.18 6.49
C PHE A 266 18.32 -11.43 7.61
N ARG A 267 19.06 -12.56 7.59
CA ARG A 267 20.19 -12.77 8.51
C ARG A 267 21.28 -11.70 8.37
N LYS A 268 21.58 -11.26 7.14
CA LYS A 268 22.57 -10.20 6.93
C LYS A 268 22.08 -8.85 7.46
N ILE A 269 20.79 -8.53 7.30
CA ILE A 269 20.18 -7.34 7.95
C ILE A 269 20.33 -7.44 9.47
N ASP A 270 20.02 -8.59 10.08
CA ASP A 270 20.15 -8.78 11.53
C ASP A 270 21.59 -8.60 12.04
N GLN A 271 22.58 -9.05 11.27
CA GLN A 271 24.00 -8.82 11.57
C GLN A 271 24.34 -7.32 11.54
N LEU A 272 23.93 -6.61 10.48
CA LEU A 272 24.19 -5.17 10.34
C LEU A 272 23.50 -4.35 11.46
N VAL A 273 22.29 -4.72 11.85
CA VAL A 273 21.60 -4.09 13.00
C VAL A 273 22.41 -4.24 14.28
N LYS A 274 22.98 -5.43 14.54
CA LYS A 274 23.85 -5.67 15.70
C LYS A 274 25.14 -4.86 15.64
N GLU A 275 25.78 -4.78 14.48
CA GLU A 275 27.00 -3.99 14.25
C GLU A 275 26.75 -2.50 14.54
N ILE A 276 25.72 -1.90 13.92
CA ILE A 276 25.37 -0.48 14.10
C ILE A 276 25.01 -0.16 15.55
N ASN A 277 24.24 -1.03 16.22
CA ASN A 277 23.89 -0.83 17.62
C ASN A 277 25.11 -1.01 18.55
N GLY A 278 26.01 -1.94 18.23
CA GLY A 278 27.27 -2.13 18.94
C GLY A 278 28.20 -0.91 18.84
N GLU A 279 28.35 -0.33 17.65
CA GLU A 279 29.11 0.91 17.43
C GLU A 279 28.51 2.10 18.20
N LYS A 280 27.18 2.24 18.23
CA LYS A 280 26.51 3.26 19.06
C LYS A 280 26.79 3.10 20.55
N ILE A 281 26.83 1.86 21.06
CA ILE A 281 27.17 1.57 22.46
C ILE A 281 28.63 1.94 22.73
N LEU A 282 29.54 1.66 21.81
CA LEU A 282 30.96 2.02 21.95
C LEU A 282 31.16 3.54 21.94
N LEU A 283 30.50 4.28 21.06
CA LEU A 283 30.51 5.74 20.99
C LEU A 283 29.87 6.42 22.22
N ALA A 284 28.79 5.84 22.76
CA ALA A 284 28.19 6.33 24.00
C ALA A 284 29.13 6.12 25.19
N LYS A 285 29.81 4.96 25.27
CA LYS A 285 30.79 4.66 26.32
C LYS A 285 32.05 5.52 26.22
N SER A 286 32.50 5.89 25.01
CA SER A 286 33.62 6.83 24.86
C SER A 286 33.23 8.24 25.30
N ASN A 287 32.03 8.70 24.94
CA ASN A 287 31.53 10.02 25.38
C ASN A 287 31.29 10.11 26.90
N ASP A 288 30.93 9.00 27.57
CA ASP A 288 30.85 8.95 29.04
C ASP A 288 32.22 8.89 29.72
N LYS A 289 33.22 8.24 29.09
CA LYS A 289 34.61 8.26 29.59
C LYS A 289 35.21 9.66 29.50
N ASP A 290 34.98 10.37 28.39
CA ASP A 290 35.44 11.75 28.22
C ASP A 290 34.74 12.72 29.17
N LYS A 291 33.50 12.43 29.62
CA LYS A 291 32.84 13.19 30.70
C LYS A 291 33.41 12.87 32.08
N SER A 292 33.81 11.63 32.34
CA SER A 292 34.40 11.23 33.63
C SER A 292 35.81 11.77 33.88
N GLU A 293 36.53 12.16 32.82
CA GLU A 293 37.86 12.77 32.93
C GLU A 293 37.81 14.30 33.13
N LEU A 294 36.64 14.94 33.00
CA LEU A 294 36.47 16.39 33.17
C LEU A 294 36.04 16.83 34.59
N GLU A 295 35.81 15.90 35.52
CA GLU A 295 35.47 16.20 36.93
C GLU A 295 36.63 16.00 37.92
N SER A 296 37.86 15.68 37.47
CA SER A 296 39.02 15.52 38.37
C SER A 296 40.21 16.40 37.98
N GLY A 297 40.04 17.73 38.07
CA GLY A 297 41.14 18.66 37.86
C GLY A 297 40.82 20.11 38.20
N HIS A 298 40.59 20.42 39.49
CA HIS A 298 40.55 21.80 39.97
C HIS A 298 41.61 22.00 41.07
N THR A 299 42.75 22.59 40.69
CA THR A 299 43.54 23.48 41.54
C THR A 299 44.55 24.30 40.71
N GLY A 300 44.38 25.63 40.71
CA GLY A 300 45.49 26.58 40.78
C GLY A 300 45.79 27.47 39.57
N GLY A 301 45.42 28.76 39.67
CA GLY A 301 46.39 29.85 39.45
C GLY A 301 46.38 30.64 38.12
N MET A 302 45.57 31.72 38.09
CA MET A 302 45.93 33.13 37.79
C MET A 302 46.90 33.49 36.62
N GLY A 303 46.43 34.31 35.66
CA GLY A 303 47.28 35.08 34.74
C GLY A 303 46.52 35.78 33.60
N VAL A 304 46.68 37.11 33.49
CA VAL A 304 45.91 38.06 32.67
C VAL A 304 46.58 38.36 31.31
N ALA A 305 45.79 38.62 30.23
CA ALA A 305 45.87 39.79 29.33
C ALA A 305 45.55 39.54 27.82
N ALA A 306 44.43 40.15 27.39
CA ALA A 306 44.21 41.03 26.23
C ALA A 306 44.50 40.63 24.75
N ALA A 307 43.42 40.89 23.96
CA ALA A 307 43.36 41.56 22.65
C ALA A 307 43.61 40.79 21.34
N GLY A 308 42.68 40.98 20.39
CA GLY A 308 42.88 40.67 18.96
C GLY A 308 41.59 40.48 18.16
N SER A 309 40.92 41.56 17.79
CA SER A 309 39.93 41.59 16.71
C SER A 309 40.62 41.38 15.35
N GLY A 310 39.98 40.65 14.42
CA GLY A 310 40.48 40.51 13.04
C GLY A 310 39.70 39.51 12.21
N ASN A 311 38.92 40.05 11.27
CA ASN A 311 37.96 39.42 10.34
C ASN A 311 38.59 38.41 9.33
N PRO A 312 37.75 37.72 8.50
CA PRO A 312 38.00 36.44 7.83
C PRO A 312 38.68 36.58 6.47
N ASN A 313 39.07 35.44 5.87
CA ASN A 313 39.01 35.23 4.41
C ASN A 313 39.14 33.74 4.04
N VAL A 314 38.24 33.29 3.15
CA VAL A 314 38.48 32.59 1.87
C VAL A 314 39.46 31.40 1.92
N GLY A 315 39.13 30.16 1.54
CA GLY A 315 38.28 29.66 0.46
C GLY A 315 39.11 28.72 -0.42
N PHE A 316 38.60 27.52 -0.68
CA PHE A 316 38.62 26.75 -1.94
C PHE A 316 37.76 25.49 -1.74
#